data_AF-A0A640QCK4-F1
#
_entry.id   AF-A0A640QCK4-F1
#
_cell.length_a   1.000
_cell.length_b   1.000
_cell.length_c   1.000
_cell.angle_alpha   90.00
_cell.angle_beta   90.00
_cell.angle_gamma   90.00
#
_symmetry.space_group_name_H-M   'P 1'
#
loop_
_entity.id
_entity.type
_entity.pdbx_description
1 polymer ?
#
loop_
_entity_poly.entity_id
_entity_poly.type
_entity_poly.pdbx_seq_one_letter_code
_entity_poly.pdbx_strand_id
1 'polypeptide(L)'
;MKKALVVLAIVIAAVFSWFAYLSLDADQRDQDAAEVPLITVMEILHASDLQEGVKQAVKNENAEGVDSWMEQAREVGQAANLSSEDMDYLRSDTAKDYVIFNAKRQLYNEAFEARYYALEDVEPLKAQYPEAKDLFPRTHALIEKRDAIIQQIAVAISGSEQPDEAALEEARKQWLAQASK
;
A
#
# COMPACT_ATOMS: atom_id res chain seq x y z
N MET A 1 -62.39 17.10 39.75
CA MET A 1 -62.25 16.30 38.51
C MET A 1 -61.79 17.10 37.29
N LYS A 2 -62.31 18.31 37.00
CA LYS A 2 -61.88 19.10 35.82
C LYS A 2 -60.39 19.51 35.81
N LYS A 3 -59.82 19.92 36.95
CA LYS A 3 -58.41 20.34 37.04
C LYS A 3 -57.42 19.18 36.80
N ALA A 4 -57.74 17.97 37.27
CA ALA A 4 -56.90 16.79 37.07
C ALA A 4 -56.86 16.35 35.59
N LEU A 5 -57.98 16.47 34.87
CA LEU A 5 -58.05 16.21 33.43
C LEU A 5 -57.21 17.19 32.60
N VAL A 6 -57.21 18.47 32.98
CA VAL A 6 -56.38 19.49 32.32
C VAL A 6 -54.89 19.23 32.55
N VAL A 7 -54.51 18.87 33.77
CA VAL A 7 -53.12 18.51 34.09
C VAL A 7 -52.68 17.27 33.31
N LEU A 8 -53.54 16.24 33.22
CA LEU A 8 -53.26 15.03 32.45
C LEU A 8 -53.06 15.35 30.96
N ALA A 9 -53.90 16.21 30.38
CA ALA A 9 -53.78 16.63 28.98
C ALA A 9 -52.46 17.38 28.71
N ILE A 10 -52.01 18.23 29.64
CA ILE A 10 -50.74 18.96 29.52
C ILE A 10 -49.55 18.00 29.58
N VAL A 11 -49.58 17.02 30.49
CA VAL A 11 -48.52 16.01 30.61
C VAL A 11 -48.43 15.17 29.34
N ILE A 12 -49.57 14.75 28.79
CA ILE A 12 -49.62 13.98 27.54
C ILE A 12 -49.03 14.81 26.39
N ALA A 13 -49.42 16.08 26.25
CA ALA A 13 -48.88 16.95 25.21
C ALA A 13 -47.37 17.19 25.35
N ALA A 14 -46.86 17.38 26.56
CA ALA A 14 -45.43 17.54 26.81
C ALA A 14 -44.63 16.28 26.45
N VAL A 15 -45.18 15.10 26.77
CA VAL A 15 -44.57 13.80 26.41
C VAL A 15 -44.56 13.62 24.89
N PHE A 16 -45.65 13.93 24.19
CA PHE A 16 -45.68 13.88 22.72
C PHE A 16 -44.68 14.84 22.07
N SER A 17 -44.57 16.08 22.56
CA SER A 17 -43.57 17.05 22.08
C SER A 17 -42.14 16.59 22.32
N TRP A 18 -41.87 15.95 23.47
CA TRP A 18 -40.56 15.37 23.79
C TRP A 18 -40.22 14.19 22.87
N PHE A 19 -41.18 13.29 22.62
CA PHE A 19 -40.99 12.19 21.67
C PHE A 19 -40.80 12.68 20.24
N ALA A 20 -41.53 13.72 19.80
CA ALA A 20 -41.34 14.32 18.50
C ALA A 20 -39.94 14.96 18.35
N TYR A 21 -39.46 15.64 19.40
CA TYR A 21 -38.10 16.18 19.44
C TYR A 21 -37.04 15.07 19.35
N LEU A 22 -37.18 14.00 20.14
CA LEU A 22 -36.27 12.85 20.09
C LEU A 22 -36.28 12.14 18.74
N SER A 23 -37.44 12.08 18.07
CA SER A 23 -37.57 11.49 16.74
C SER A 23 -36.82 12.30 15.69
N LEU A 24 -36.98 13.63 15.72
CA LEU A 24 -36.26 14.54 14.80
C LEU A 24 -34.75 14.49 15.02
N ASP A 25 -34.32 14.48 16.28
CA ASP A 25 -32.90 14.39 16.67
C ASP A 25 -32.28 13.02 16.31
N ALA A 26 -33.06 11.95 16.33
CA ALA A 26 -32.63 10.63 15.88
C ALA A 26 -32.49 10.57 14.35
N ASP A 27 -33.48 11.07 13.60
CA ASP A 27 -33.41 11.16 12.14
C ASP A 27 -32.21 11.99 11.67
N GLN A 28 -31.91 13.08 12.38
CA GLN A 28 -30.79 13.95 12.06
C GLN A 28 -29.44 13.28 12.34
N ARG A 29 -29.31 12.55 13.45
CA ARG A 29 -28.11 11.75 13.75
C ARG A 29 -27.90 10.59 12.77
N ASP A 30 -28.97 9.95 12.31
CA ASP A 30 -28.89 8.88 11.30
C ASP A 30 -28.51 9.44 9.92
N GLN A 31 -28.93 10.66 9.58
CA GLN A 31 -28.47 11.38 8.39
C GLN A 31 -26.99 11.75 8.49
N ASP A 32 -26.55 12.30 9.62
CA ASP A 32 -25.13 12.63 9.85
C ASP A 32 -24.24 11.38 9.88
N ALA A 33 -24.75 10.25 10.40
CA ALA A 33 -24.05 8.97 10.38
C ALA A 33 -23.98 8.35 8.96
N ALA A 34 -24.93 8.69 8.08
CA ALA A 34 -24.91 8.32 6.67
C ALA A 34 -23.91 9.15 5.84
N GLU A 35 -23.38 10.25 6.39
CA GLU A 35 -22.37 11.10 5.73
C GLU A 35 -20.92 10.64 5.98
N VAL A 36 -20.70 9.62 6.83
CA VAL A 36 -19.35 9.07 7.04
C VAL A 36 -18.91 8.27 5.81
N PRO A 37 -17.80 8.63 5.14
CA PRO A 37 -17.36 7.94 3.93
C PRO A 37 -17.05 6.47 4.22
N LEU A 38 -17.43 5.60 3.29
CA LEU A 38 -17.30 4.15 3.41
C LEU A 38 -15.84 3.68 3.40
N ILE A 39 -14.96 4.47 2.81
CA ILE A 39 -13.52 4.24 2.68
C ILE A 39 -12.79 5.56 2.79
N THR A 40 -11.53 5.49 3.19
CA THR A 40 -10.62 6.64 3.27
C THR A 40 -9.86 6.84 1.95
N VAL A 41 -9.32 8.03 1.74
CA VAL A 41 -8.45 8.31 0.59
C VAL A 41 -7.22 7.39 0.55
N MET A 42 -6.67 7.03 1.71
CA MET A 42 -5.52 6.12 1.77
C MET A 42 -5.88 4.69 1.38
N GLU A 43 -7.07 4.20 1.74
CA GLU A 43 -7.55 2.89 1.29
C GLU A 43 -7.72 2.84 -0.23
N ILE A 44 -8.15 3.94 -0.87
CA ILE A 44 -8.17 4.05 -2.33
C ILE A 44 -6.74 4.00 -2.90
N LEU A 45 -5.82 4.80 -2.37
CA LEU A 45 -4.42 4.84 -2.84
C LEU A 45 -3.66 3.53 -2.59
N HIS A 46 -4.15 2.68 -1.69
CA HIS A 46 -3.62 1.35 -1.38
C HIS A 46 -4.40 0.21 -2.02
N ALA A 47 -5.45 0.50 -2.80
CA ALA A 47 -6.18 -0.52 -3.52
C ALA A 47 -5.23 -1.31 -4.45
N SER A 48 -5.29 -2.64 -4.38
CA SER A 48 -4.37 -3.52 -5.11
C SER A 48 -4.35 -3.24 -6.61
N ASP A 49 -5.52 -3.00 -7.19
CA ASP A 49 -5.69 -2.79 -8.63
C ASP A 49 -5.08 -1.46 -9.06
N LEU A 50 -5.27 -0.41 -8.26
CA LEU A 50 -4.62 0.89 -8.47
C LEU A 50 -3.10 0.76 -8.37
N GLN A 51 -2.60 0.10 -7.33
CA GLN A 51 -1.16 -0.09 -7.13
C GLN A 51 -0.52 -0.86 -8.29
N GLU A 52 -1.13 -1.98 -8.70
CA GLU A 52 -0.63 -2.78 -9.82
C GLU A 52 -0.69 -1.99 -11.13
N GLY A 53 -1.81 -1.30 -11.37
CA GLY A 53 -2.02 -0.46 -12.54
C GLY A 53 -0.98 0.66 -12.68
N VAL A 54 -0.77 1.42 -11.60
CA VAL A 54 0.25 2.49 -11.54
C VAL A 54 1.65 1.88 -11.68
N LYS A 55 1.93 0.75 -11.05
CA LYS A 55 3.22 0.05 -11.19
C LYS A 55 3.51 -0.32 -12.64
N GLN A 56 2.55 -0.90 -13.36
CA GLN A 56 2.72 -1.20 -14.78
C GLN A 56 2.91 0.06 -15.62
N ALA A 57 2.16 1.14 -15.33
CA ALA A 57 2.31 2.40 -16.03
C ALA A 57 3.70 3.01 -15.82
N VAL A 58 4.19 3.04 -14.58
CA VAL A 58 5.54 3.51 -14.22
C VAL A 58 6.62 2.66 -14.89
N LYS A 59 6.48 1.33 -14.86
CA LYS A 59 7.42 0.40 -15.49
C LYS A 59 7.55 0.62 -17.00
N ASN A 60 6.46 0.98 -17.65
CA ASN A 60 6.39 1.23 -19.09
C ASN A 60 6.62 2.70 -19.47
N GLU A 61 7.04 3.55 -18.52
CA GLU A 61 7.23 4.99 -18.71
C GLU A 61 5.97 5.70 -19.27
N ASN A 62 4.79 5.16 -18.96
CA ASN A 62 3.51 5.64 -19.45
C ASN A 62 2.86 6.60 -18.45
N ALA A 63 3.22 7.88 -18.54
CA ALA A 63 2.66 8.93 -17.67
C ALA A 63 1.13 9.04 -17.80
N GLU A 64 0.58 8.94 -19.02
CA GLU A 64 -0.86 8.98 -19.27
C GLU A 64 -1.58 7.80 -18.60
N GLY A 65 -0.93 6.64 -18.53
CA GLY A 65 -1.42 5.48 -17.79
C GLY A 65 -1.57 5.76 -16.30
N VAL A 66 -0.60 6.46 -15.70
CA VAL A 66 -0.70 6.89 -14.28
C VAL A 66 -1.88 7.85 -14.10
N ASP A 67 -2.05 8.81 -15.01
CA ASP A 67 -3.16 9.76 -14.96
C ASP A 67 -4.53 9.09 -15.07
N SER A 68 -4.65 8.08 -15.95
CA SER A 68 -5.87 7.29 -16.09
C SER A 68 -6.22 6.53 -14.80
N TRP A 69 -5.21 5.97 -14.11
CA TRP A 69 -5.43 5.29 -12.83
C TRP A 69 -5.82 6.27 -11.72
N MET A 70 -5.23 7.47 -11.70
CA MET A 70 -5.62 8.51 -10.76
C MET A 70 -7.04 9.04 -11.02
N GLU A 71 -7.51 9.06 -12.27
CA GLU A 71 -8.92 9.36 -12.57
C GLU A 71 -9.86 8.31 -11.97
N GLN A 72 -9.56 7.03 -12.16
CA GLN A 72 -10.36 5.96 -11.55
C GLN A 72 -10.39 6.05 -10.02
N ALA A 73 -9.25 6.40 -9.39
CA ALA A 73 -9.20 6.66 -7.97
C ALA A 73 -10.15 7.78 -7.56
N ARG A 74 -10.20 8.89 -8.32
CA ARG A 74 -11.14 10.00 -8.09
C ARG A 74 -12.60 9.60 -8.25
N GLU A 75 -12.92 8.80 -9.27
CA GLU A 75 -14.28 8.27 -9.46
C GLU A 75 -14.72 7.42 -8.26
N VAL A 76 -13.83 6.56 -7.76
CA VAL A 76 -14.07 5.77 -6.54
C VAL A 76 -14.24 6.68 -5.32
N GLY A 77 -13.41 7.71 -5.18
CA GLY A 77 -13.52 8.69 -4.09
C GLY A 77 -14.85 9.45 -4.10
N GLN A 78 -15.32 9.85 -5.28
CA GLN A 78 -16.62 10.49 -5.46
C GLN A 78 -17.77 9.53 -5.12
N ALA A 79 -17.69 8.27 -5.56
CA ALA A 79 -18.70 7.26 -5.26
C ALA A 79 -18.74 6.90 -3.77
N ALA A 80 -17.59 7.00 -3.07
CA ALA A 80 -17.47 6.80 -1.64
C ALA A 80 -17.88 8.01 -0.79
N ASN A 81 -18.29 9.11 -1.43
CA ASN A 81 -18.63 10.38 -0.78
C ASN A 81 -17.50 10.92 0.10
N LEU A 82 -16.26 10.85 -0.39
CA LEU A 82 -15.11 11.44 0.29
C LEU A 82 -15.32 12.94 0.53
N SER A 83 -14.72 13.43 1.62
CA SER A 83 -14.75 14.85 1.96
C SER A 83 -14.12 15.69 0.83
N SER A 84 -14.46 16.98 0.78
CA SER A 84 -13.84 17.88 -0.21
C SER A 84 -12.31 17.95 -0.05
N GLU A 85 -11.82 17.91 1.19
CA GLU A 85 -10.39 17.90 1.49
C GLU A 85 -9.70 16.64 0.94
N ASP A 86 -10.30 15.47 1.16
CA ASP A 86 -9.78 14.20 0.63
C ASP A 86 -9.82 14.16 -0.90
N MET A 87 -10.89 14.67 -1.50
CA MET A 87 -11.01 14.77 -2.96
C MET A 87 -9.98 15.74 -3.55
N ASP A 88 -9.68 16.84 -2.85
CA ASP A 88 -8.64 17.79 -3.26
C ASP A 88 -7.25 17.18 -3.14
N TYR A 89 -6.97 16.41 -2.09
CA TYR A 89 -5.73 15.63 -1.99
C TYR A 89 -5.63 14.62 -3.13
N LEU A 90 -6.70 13.88 -3.44
CA LEU A 90 -6.72 12.88 -4.50
C LEU A 90 -6.53 13.45 -5.92
N ARG A 91 -6.85 14.75 -6.11
CA ARG A 91 -6.57 15.51 -7.34
C ARG A 91 -5.17 16.12 -7.39
N SER A 92 -4.46 16.13 -6.26
CA SER A 92 -3.17 16.80 -6.16
C SER A 92 -2.05 15.99 -6.80
N ASP A 93 -1.01 16.69 -7.26
CA ASP A 93 0.24 16.07 -7.68
C ASP A 93 0.88 15.26 -6.54
N THR A 94 0.66 15.65 -5.28
CA THR A 94 1.16 14.91 -4.12
C THR A 94 0.62 13.48 -4.06
N ALA A 95 -0.68 13.27 -4.34
CA ALA A 95 -1.25 11.92 -4.36
C ALA A 95 -0.73 11.11 -5.55
N LYS A 96 -0.51 11.75 -6.70
CA LYS A 96 0.12 11.12 -7.87
C LYS A 96 1.57 10.71 -7.57
N ASP A 97 2.36 11.61 -7.00
CA ASP A 97 3.75 11.36 -6.60
C ASP A 97 3.82 10.25 -5.54
N TYR A 98 2.85 10.20 -4.62
CA TYR A 98 2.75 9.13 -3.63
C TYR A 98 2.60 7.74 -4.26
N VAL A 99 1.69 7.57 -5.22
CA VAL A 99 1.50 6.27 -5.86
C VAL A 99 2.68 5.90 -6.76
N ILE A 100 3.29 6.87 -7.45
CA ILE A 100 4.51 6.65 -8.25
C ILE A 100 5.68 6.22 -7.36
N PHE A 101 5.87 6.89 -6.22
CA PHE A 101 6.91 6.56 -5.25
C PHE A 101 6.77 5.11 -4.76
N ASN A 102 5.56 4.71 -4.38
CA ASN A 102 5.30 3.33 -3.93
C ASN A 102 5.51 2.31 -5.07
N ALA A 103 5.04 2.61 -6.28
CA ALA A 103 5.25 1.77 -7.45
C ALA A 103 6.75 1.54 -7.73
N LYS A 104 7.58 2.59 -7.71
CA LYS A 104 9.03 2.45 -7.91
C LYS A 104 9.71 1.62 -6.83
N ARG A 105 9.25 1.70 -5.57
CA ARG A 105 9.75 0.83 -4.49
C ARG A 105 9.37 -0.63 -4.68
N GLN A 106 8.16 -0.89 -5.19
CA GLN A 106 7.75 -2.25 -5.55
C GLN A 106 8.61 -2.79 -6.70
N LEU A 107 8.84 -1.99 -7.75
CA LEU A 107 9.72 -2.34 -8.87
C LEU A 107 11.16 -2.58 -8.42
N TYR A 108 11.67 -1.81 -7.47
CA TYR A 108 12.97 -2.06 -6.86
C TYR A 108 13.03 -3.45 -6.20
N ASN A 109 12.03 -3.82 -5.41
CA ASN A 109 12.00 -5.13 -4.75
C ASN A 109 11.96 -6.27 -5.77
N GLU A 110 11.13 -6.16 -6.81
CA GLU A 110 11.07 -7.15 -7.90
C GLU A 110 12.42 -7.28 -8.63
N ALA A 111 13.04 -6.13 -8.95
CA ALA A 111 14.34 -6.11 -9.63
C ALA A 111 15.48 -6.64 -8.74
N PHE A 112 15.44 -6.32 -7.45
CA PHE A 112 16.38 -6.85 -6.47
C PHE A 112 16.24 -8.36 -6.35
N GLU A 113 15.03 -8.88 -6.22
CA GLU A 113 14.76 -10.31 -6.13
C GLU A 113 15.27 -11.05 -7.37
N ALA A 114 14.96 -10.54 -8.56
CA ALA A 114 15.45 -11.10 -9.82
C ALA A 114 16.98 -11.17 -9.86
N ARG A 115 17.68 -10.09 -9.50
CA ARG A 115 19.15 -10.05 -9.46
C ARG A 115 19.75 -10.91 -8.36
N TYR A 116 19.07 -10.99 -7.21
CA TYR A 116 19.49 -11.82 -6.08
C TYR A 116 19.59 -13.29 -6.49
N TYR A 117 18.58 -13.81 -7.18
CA TYR A 117 18.57 -15.18 -7.71
C TYR A 117 19.35 -15.35 -9.01
N ALA A 118 19.61 -14.29 -9.78
CA ALA A 118 20.50 -14.35 -10.94
C ALA A 118 22.00 -14.29 -10.56
N LEU A 119 22.31 -14.10 -9.27
CA LEU A 119 23.67 -13.87 -8.77
C LEU A 119 24.34 -12.61 -9.39
N GLU A 120 23.53 -11.62 -9.70
CA GLU A 120 23.98 -10.38 -10.35
C GLU A 120 24.27 -9.27 -9.33
N ASP A 121 25.03 -8.27 -9.77
CA ASP A 121 25.25 -7.03 -9.05
C ASP A 121 23.96 -6.20 -8.96
N VAL A 122 23.72 -5.63 -7.78
CA VAL A 122 22.55 -4.82 -7.43
C VAL A 122 22.85 -3.33 -7.37
N GLU A 123 24.12 -2.90 -7.44
CA GLU A 123 24.48 -1.49 -7.44
C GLU A 123 23.75 -0.65 -8.52
N PRO A 124 23.54 -1.14 -9.76
CA PRO A 124 22.78 -0.40 -10.76
C PRO A 124 21.36 -0.05 -10.34
N LEU A 125 20.73 -0.86 -9.47
CA LEU A 125 19.37 -0.61 -8.99
C LEU A 125 19.28 0.67 -8.14
N LYS A 126 20.38 1.09 -7.50
CA LYS A 126 20.38 2.30 -6.67
C LYS A 126 20.18 3.57 -7.49
N ALA A 127 20.73 3.58 -8.72
CA ALA A 127 20.54 4.68 -9.67
C ALA A 127 19.17 4.60 -10.36
N GLN A 128 18.68 3.39 -10.61
CA GLN A 128 17.38 3.18 -11.27
C GLN A 128 16.19 3.51 -10.35
N TYR A 129 16.30 3.23 -9.05
CA TYR A 129 15.23 3.39 -8.07
C TYR A 129 15.71 4.17 -6.82
N PRO A 130 16.04 5.47 -6.95
CA PRO A 130 16.46 6.28 -5.80
C PRO A 130 15.38 6.38 -4.71
N GLU A 131 14.11 6.14 -5.04
CA GLU A 131 12.96 6.10 -4.12
C GLU A 131 13.05 4.97 -3.07
N ALA A 132 13.90 3.96 -3.31
CA ALA A 132 14.12 2.82 -2.43
C ALA A 132 15.39 2.97 -1.56
N LYS A 133 15.95 4.18 -1.42
CA LYS A 133 17.24 4.42 -0.76
C LYS A 133 17.37 3.85 0.66
N ASP A 134 16.29 3.88 1.44
CA ASP A 134 16.20 3.28 2.77
C ASP A 134 16.35 1.76 2.77
N LEU A 135 16.04 1.09 1.65
CA LEU A 135 16.17 -0.35 1.49
C LEU A 135 17.60 -0.79 1.14
N PHE A 136 18.42 0.12 0.59
CA PHE A 136 19.76 -0.21 0.07
C PHE A 136 20.69 -0.89 1.09
N PRO A 137 20.79 -0.44 2.35
CA PRO A 137 21.64 -1.12 3.34
C PRO A 137 21.19 -2.56 3.61
N ARG A 138 19.87 -2.78 3.67
CA ARG A 138 19.29 -4.11 3.92
C ARG A 138 19.56 -5.05 2.75
N THR A 139 19.34 -4.59 1.52
CA THR A 139 19.60 -5.40 0.32
C THR A 139 21.08 -5.71 0.14
N HIS A 140 21.97 -4.77 0.48
CA HIS A 140 23.41 -5.03 0.47
C HIS A 140 23.81 -6.14 1.45
N ALA A 141 23.31 -6.08 2.69
CA ALA A 141 23.56 -7.12 3.69
C ALA A 141 23.03 -8.51 3.24
N LEU A 142 21.94 -8.55 2.47
CA LEU A 142 21.44 -9.81 1.89
C LEU A 142 22.39 -10.38 0.84
N ILE A 143 22.98 -9.53 0.00
CA ILE A 143 23.98 -9.95 -1.00
C ILE A 143 25.24 -10.46 -0.32
N GLU A 144 25.78 -9.74 0.67
CA GLU A 144 26.95 -10.20 1.42
C GLU A 144 26.69 -11.57 2.08
N LYS A 145 25.50 -11.75 2.66
CA LYS A 145 25.14 -13.02 3.29
C LYS A 145 25.02 -14.15 2.25
N ARG A 146 24.42 -13.89 1.09
CA ARG A 146 24.34 -14.84 -0.02
C ARG A 146 25.74 -15.28 -0.44
N ASP A 147 26.62 -14.32 -0.70
CA ASP A 147 27.96 -14.59 -1.21
C ASP A 147 28.81 -15.33 -0.17
N ALA A 148 28.66 -15.00 1.12
CA ALA A 148 29.28 -15.75 2.20
C ALA A 148 28.80 -17.20 2.28
N ILE A 149 27.50 -17.47 2.08
CA ILE A 149 26.96 -18.83 2.04
C ILE A 149 27.53 -19.60 0.84
N ILE A 150 27.56 -18.99 -0.35
CA ILE A 150 28.15 -19.61 -1.54
C ILE A 150 29.62 -19.95 -1.30
N GLN A 151 30.38 -19.05 -0.69
CA GLN A 151 31.78 -19.30 -0.31
C GLN A 151 31.90 -20.49 0.66
N GLN A 152 31.03 -20.58 1.67
CA GLN A 152 31.01 -21.70 2.61
C GLN A 152 30.71 -23.04 1.94
N ILE A 153 29.77 -23.06 0.99
CA ILE A 153 29.48 -24.26 0.20
C ILE A 153 30.71 -24.65 -0.64
N ALA A 154 31.39 -23.69 -1.27
CA ALA A 154 32.58 -23.97 -2.08
C ALA A 154 33.76 -24.52 -1.25
N VAL A 155 33.96 -24.00 -0.04
CA VAL A 155 34.94 -24.53 0.93
C VAL A 155 34.59 -25.97 1.30
N ALA A 156 33.32 -26.27 1.55
CA ALA A 156 32.87 -27.62 1.87
C ALA A 156 33.04 -28.60 0.70
N ILE A 157 32.87 -28.14 -0.54
CA ILE A 157 33.06 -28.96 -1.76
C ILE A 157 34.54 -29.23 -2.01
N SER A 158 35.40 -28.21 -1.92
CA SER A 158 36.82 -28.31 -2.27
C SER A 158 37.69 -28.89 -1.15
N GLY A 159 37.25 -28.80 0.11
CA GLY A 159 38.06 -29.11 1.28
C GLY A 159 39.20 -28.11 1.53
N SER A 160 39.15 -26.93 0.90
CA SER A 160 40.17 -25.87 0.99
C SER A 160 39.53 -24.55 1.43
N GLU A 161 40.24 -23.76 2.24
CA GLU A 161 39.83 -22.39 2.58
C GLU A 161 39.89 -21.44 1.38
N GLN A 162 40.65 -21.83 0.34
CA GLN A 162 40.71 -21.16 -0.95
C GLN A 162 40.16 -22.11 -2.02
N PRO A 163 38.83 -22.17 -2.22
CA PRO A 163 38.22 -22.95 -3.28
C PRO A 163 38.62 -22.42 -4.65
N ASP A 164 38.75 -23.33 -5.63
CA ASP A 164 38.95 -22.96 -7.03
C ASP A 164 37.63 -22.54 -7.71
N GLU A 165 37.73 -22.05 -8.94
CA GLU A 165 36.55 -21.58 -9.68
C GLU A 165 35.53 -22.71 -9.93
N ALA A 166 36.00 -23.96 -10.06
CA ALA A 166 35.11 -25.10 -10.25
C ALA A 166 34.24 -25.35 -9.00
N ALA A 167 34.82 -25.29 -7.81
CA ALA A 167 34.09 -25.40 -6.55
C ALA A 167 33.13 -24.22 -6.33
N LEU A 168 33.52 -23.00 -6.74
CA LEU A 168 32.64 -21.83 -6.68
C LEU A 168 31.44 -21.95 -7.63
N GLU A 169 31.65 -22.37 -8.87
CA GLU A 169 30.57 -22.62 -9.84
C GLU A 169 29.58 -23.68 -9.34
N GLU A 170 30.09 -24.77 -8.77
CA GLU A 170 29.22 -25.81 -8.19
C GLU A 170 28.46 -25.30 -6.95
N ALA A 171 29.11 -24.50 -6.11
CA ALA A 171 28.46 -23.88 -4.96
C ALA A 171 27.31 -22.93 -5.37
N ARG A 172 27.50 -22.12 -6.43
CA ARG A 172 26.45 -21.27 -7.00
C ARG A 172 25.25 -22.10 -7.44
N LYS A 173 25.48 -23.21 -8.16
CA LYS A 173 24.40 -24.12 -8.59
C LYS A 173 23.66 -24.75 -7.41
N GLN A 174 24.39 -25.20 -6.38
CA GLN A 174 23.76 -25.78 -5.19
C GLN A 174 22.94 -24.75 -4.41
N TRP A 175 23.45 -23.53 -4.26
CA TRP A 175 22.71 -22.44 -3.64
C TRP A 175 21.41 -22.15 -4.40
N LEU A 176 21.47 -22.02 -5.74
CA LEU A 176 20.29 -21.79 -6.58
C LEU A 176 19.26 -22.91 -6.43
N ALA A 177 19.70 -24.16 -6.45
CA ALA A 177 18.81 -25.32 -6.30
C ALA A 177 18.13 -25.43 -4.93
N GLN A 178 18.69 -24.79 -3.90
CA GLN A 178 18.08 -24.70 -2.57
C GLN A 178 17.19 -23.48 -2.43
N ALA A 179 17.60 -22.36 -3.03
CA ALA A 179 16.89 -21.09 -2.94
C ALA A 179 15.60 -21.07 -3.78
N SER A 180 15.49 -21.96 -4.78
CA SER A 180 14.29 -22.11 -5.62
C SER A 180 13.29 -23.16 -5.11
N LYS A 181 13.45 -23.67 -3.88
CA LYS A 181 12.53 -24.63 -3.24
C LYS A 181 11.62 -23.93 -2.25
#